data_AF-A0A2D8Q8K4-F1
#
_entry.id   AF-A0A2D8Q8K4-F1
#
_cell.length_a   1.000
_cell.length_b   1.000
_cell.length_c   1.000
_cell.angle_alpha   90.00
_cell.angle_beta   90.00
_cell.angle_gamma   90.00
#
_symmetry.space_group_name_H-M   'P 1'
#
loop_
_entity.id
_entity.type
_entity.pdbx_description
1 polymer ?
#
loop_
_entity_poly.entity_id
_entity_poly.type
_entity_poly.pdbx_seq_one_letter_code
_entity_poly.pdbx_strand_id
1 'polypeptide(L)' 'PVGTGATPLLTIDVWEHAYYLDYQNRRPDFVQSFLDNLVNWDFAAENLAKA' A
#
# COMPACT_ATOMS: atom_id res chain seq x y z
N PRO A 1 -5.73 4.74 11.68
CA PRO A 1 -4.38 4.50 12.25
C PRO A 1 -3.87 5.68 13.11
N VAL A 2 -3.75 6.88 12.54
CA VAL A 2 -3.28 8.06 13.30
C VAL A 2 -4.21 8.41 14.46
N GLY A 3 -5.53 8.33 14.26
CA GLY A 3 -6.52 8.55 15.32
C GLY A 3 -6.48 7.53 16.48
N THR A 4 -5.74 6.42 16.31
CA THR A 4 -5.50 5.42 17.36
C THR A 4 -4.05 5.47 17.87
N GLY A 5 -3.29 6.53 17.56
CA GLY A 5 -1.89 6.69 17.96
C GLY A 5 -0.90 5.81 17.21
N ALA A 6 -1.31 5.10 16.16
CA ALA A 6 -0.43 4.27 15.36
C ALA A 6 0.20 5.07 14.21
N THR A 7 1.50 4.90 13.99
CA THR A 7 2.23 5.48 12.85
C THR A 7 2.14 4.55 11.64
N PRO A 8 1.46 4.95 10.55
CA PRO A 8 1.41 4.14 9.33
C PRO A 8 2.77 4.16 8.62
N LEU A 9 3.26 2.98 8.24
CA LEU A 9 4.55 2.83 7.55
C LEU A 9 4.39 2.79 6.02
N LEU A 10 3.29 2.20 5.56
CA LEU A 10 2.88 2.05 4.17
C LEU A 10 1.34 2.07 4.08
N THR A 11 0.82 2.38 2.89
CA THR A 11 -0.60 2.29 2.56
C THR A 11 -0.76 1.70 1.16
N ILE A 12 -1.81 0.91 0.96
CA ILE A 12 -2.27 0.49 -0.37
C ILE A 12 -3.70 0.99 -0.51
N ASP A 13 -3.96 1.82 -1.52
CA ASP A 13 -5.32 2.26 -1.82
C ASP A 13 -6.09 1.17 -2.57
N VAL A 14 -7.20 0.70 -1.99
CA VAL A 14 -8.07 -0.35 -2.53
C VAL A 14 -9.42 0.17 -3.00
N TRP A 15 -9.57 1.50 -3.14
CA TRP A 15 -10.68 2.07 -3.89
C TRP A 15 -10.60 1.65 -5.35
N GLU A 16 -11.73 1.38 -5.98
CA GLU A 16 -11.76 0.88 -7.37
C GLU A 16 -11.02 1.82 -8.32
N HIS A 17 -11.12 3.15 -8.14
CA HIS A 17 -10.40 4.09 -8.99
C HIS A 17 -8.86 3.94 -8.97
N ALA A 18 -8.28 3.27 -7.95
CA ALA A 18 -6.85 3.07 -7.85
C ALA A 18 -6.34 1.93 -8.76
N TYR A 19 -7.22 1.01 -9.18
CA TYR A 19 -6.80 -0.19 -9.93
C TYR A 19 -7.76 -0.66 -11.03
N TYR A 20 -8.98 -0.12 -11.12
CA TYR A 20 -10.02 -0.71 -11.97
C TYR A 20 -9.74 -0.59 -13.47
N LEU A 21 -8.98 0.42 -13.91
CA LEU A 21 -8.59 0.56 -15.32
C LEU A 21 -7.69 -0.59 -15.79
N ASP A 22 -6.80 -1.08 -14.92
CA ASP A 22 -5.83 -2.13 -15.28
C ASP A 22 -6.28 -3.54 -14.85
N TYR A 23 -7.00 -3.63 -13.73
CA TYR A 23 -7.32 -4.91 -13.08
C TYR A 23 -8.83 -5.22 -13.01
N GLN A 24 -9.71 -4.24 -13.23
CA GLN A 24 -11.18 -4.38 -13.09
C GLN A 24 -11.54 -5.00 -11.72
N ASN A 25 -12.27 -6.11 -11.68
CA ASN A 25 -12.64 -6.80 -10.45
C ASN A 25 -11.49 -7.62 -9.82
N ARG A 26 -10.31 -7.66 -10.44
CA ARG A 26 -9.14 -8.43 -9.98
C ARG A 26 -8.30 -7.64 -8.97
N ARG A 27 -8.93 -7.18 -7.89
CA ARG A 27 -8.22 -6.53 -6.76
C ARG A 27 -7.08 -7.38 -6.20
N PRO A 28 -7.19 -8.73 -6.07
CA PRO A 28 -6.08 -9.55 -5.59
C PRO A 28 -4.83 -9.43 -6.45
N ASP A 29 -4.97 -9.44 -7.78
CA ASP A 29 -3.87 -9.28 -8.74
C ASP A 29 -3.17 -7.92 -8.57
N PHE A 30 -3.93 -6.85 -8.36
CA PHE A 30 -3.40 -5.51 -8.09
C PHE A 30 -2.55 -5.46 -6.81
N VAL A 31 -3.08 -6.00 -5.71
CA VAL A 31 -2.37 -6.02 -4.41
C VAL A 31 -1.10 -6.86 -4.50
N GLN A 32 -1.17 -8.03 -5.16
CA GLN A 32 -0.02 -8.90 -5.36
C GLN A 32 1.06 -8.18 -6.19
N SER A 33 0.67 -7.57 -7.32
CA SER A 33 1.59 -6.82 -8.19
C SER A 33 2.28 -5.68 -7.44
N PHE A 34 1.52 -4.92 -6.64
CA PHE A 34 2.07 -3.86 -5.81
C PHE A 34 3.11 -4.38 -4.81
N LEU A 35 2.79 -5.45 -4.07
CA LEU A 35 3.67 -6.01 -3.04
C LEU A 35 4.92 -6.68 -3.61
N ASP A 36 4.80 -7.34 -4.75
CA ASP A 36 5.92 -8.07 -5.35
C ASP A 36 6.89 -7.15 -6.10
N ASN A 37 6.40 -6.06 -6.70
CA ASN A 37 7.17 -5.32 -7.70
C ASN A 37 7.28 -3.80 -7.48
N LEU A 38 6.33 -3.18 -6.78
CA LEU A 38 6.21 -1.70 -6.78
C LEU A 38 6.44 -1.06 -5.42
N VAL A 39 6.24 -1.81 -4.33
CA VAL A 39 6.37 -1.30 -2.98
C VAL A 39 7.81 -0.86 -2.69
N ASN A 40 7.96 0.32 -2.10
CA ASN A 40 9.25 0.84 -1.63
C ASN A 40 9.47 0.44 -0.17
N TRP A 41 10.20 -0.65 0.04
CA TRP A 41 10.50 -1.15 1.39
C TRP A 41 11.48 -0.27 2.17
N ASP A 42 12.42 0.40 1.48
CA ASP A 42 13.37 1.30 2.13
C ASP A 42 12.65 2.49 2.78
N PHE A 43 11.67 3.07 2.08
CA PHE A 43 10.79 4.11 2.63
C PHE A 43 10.02 3.63 3.87
N ALA A 44 9.50 2.40 3.84
CA ALA A 44 8.80 1.81 4.99
C ALA A 44 9.74 1.66 6.20
N ALA A 45 10.97 1.19 5.96
CA ALA A 45 12.00 1.02 6.99
C ALA A 45 12.45 2.37 7.56
N GLU A 46 12.62 3.39 6.73
CA GLU A 46 12.92 4.76 7.16
C GLU A 46 11.80 5.36 8.03
N ASN A 47 10.54 5.14 7.66
CA ASN A 47 9.40 5.58 8.47
C ASN A 47 9.35 4.85 9.81
N LEU A 48 9.66 3.55 9.82
CA LEU A 48 9.69 2.76 11.04
C LEU A 48 10.79 3.25 11.99
N ALA A 49 11.96 3.62 11.47
CA ALA A 49 13.06 4.15 12.28
C ALA A 49 12.76 5.53 12.89
N LYS A 50 11.80 6.28 12.32
CA LYS A 50 11.39 7.62 12.79
C LYS A 50 10.15 7.58 13.70
N ALA A 51 9.41 6.48 13.70
CA ALA A 51 8.18 6.28 14.46
C ALA A 51 8.45 6.02 15.94
#